data_AF-A0A7S8DFS7-F1
#
_entry.id   AF-A0A7S8DFS7-F1
#
_cell.length_a   1.000
_cell.length_b   1.000
_cell.length_c   1.000
_cell.angle_alpha   90.00
_cell.angle_beta   90.00
_cell.angle_gamma   90.00
#
_symmetry.space_group_name_H-M   'P 1'
#
loop_
_entity.id
_entity.type
_entity.pdbx_description
1 polymer ?
#
loop_
_entity_poly.entity_id
_entity_poly.type
_entity_poly.pdbx_seq_one_letter_code
_entity_poly.pdbx_strand_id
1 'polypeptide(L)'
;MFSRISYPYVWLCCGFAALGACLYGYEGVYFTGVSTLDVFVRDFGTPVSGAEGKYEISPSNLAVMTSMINVGELVGSLLAAPINDLFGRKGAFMSGSIAVIVGVVMQLSTTSSRALITAGRAISGFGVGNFSVTSPLYMGEVAPEGLRSPLLMCWQLVLSISQIIAAGINRSVIHNDTTFAYRFPIGFQLIFPLVLLLGITWLPESPRWLLRRGHHDKAMRSLRVLHREDKQYDCQAVMQSIEKDSTKDNVDDAESAWIQLITDPVERRKVIYSAGALVAQQINGIQWFYYFGTIFSKAIGLRDPFLMTLIVFIIQVFVVLAAVLLANKIPRRPLLLITTGIMTVSIFVVGCLGIPGGQPSETVGKVIISFVIIEIVAFNFAWGPLGWTIASEMAVGRNRNKIYAVAVASFWITVWATVFTLPYLYYSANLGPKTGFVYTGLCFVTLTYVYFCVGEVTGRSIEEINGFFRDGIPARHWKKQPFGGEARSPPDVSVVEVQGQEKVTNH
;
A
#
# COMPACT_ATOMS: atom_id res chain seq x y z
N MET A 1 9.78 -19.05 25.29
CA MET A 1 9.22 -18.13 26.30
C MET A 1 8.48 -17.02 25.56
N PHE A 2 7.19 -17.20 25.24
CA PHE A 2 6.38 -16.17 24.59
C PHE A 2 6.19 -15.04 25.60
N SER A 3 6.92 -13.93 25.42
CA SER A 3 6.71 -12.71 26.19
C SER A 3 5.23 -12.31 26.10
N ARG A 4 4.60 -11.95 27.24
CA ARG A 4 3.25 -11.37 27.24
C ARG A 4 3.19 -10.28 26.16
N ILE A 5 2.22 -10.39 25.24
CA ILE A 5 2.00 -9.39 24.20
C ILE A 5 1.83 -8.05 24.91
N SER A 6 2.71 -7.08 24.66
CA SER A 6 2.56 -5.72 25.17
C SER A 6 1.43 -5.04 24.39
N TYR A 7 0.52 -4.37 25.10
CA TYR A 7 -0.62 -3.63 24.54
C TYR A 7 -1.63 -4.46 23.71
N PRO A 8 -2.17 -5.60 24.19
CA PRO A 8 -3.13 -6.42 23.44
C PRO A 8 -4.36 -5.63 22.93
N TYR A 9 -4.81 -4.59 23.63
CA TYR A 9 -5.94 -3.78 23.14
C TYR A 9 -5.59 -2.98 21.87
N VAL A 10 -4.37 -2.44 21.79
CA VAL A 10 -3.88 -1.73 20.59
C VAL A 10 -3.77 -2.71 19.43
N TRP A 11 -3.23 -3.91 19.67
CA TRP A 11 -3.18 -4.98 18.66
C TRP A 11 -4.57 -5.30 18.11
N LEU A 12 -5.59 -5.36 18.96
CA LEU A 12 -6.97 -5.63 18.54
C LEU A 12 -7.54 -4.46 17.71
N CYS A 13 -7.32 -3.22 18.13
CA CYS A 13 -7.74 -2.02 17.40
C CYS A 13 -7.08 -1.94 16.01
N CYS A 14 -5.77 -2.18 15.93
CA CYS A 14 -5.02 -2.18 14.69
C CYS A 14 -5.39 -3.36 13.78
N GLY A 15 -5.62 -4.55 14.35
CA GLY A 15 -6.12 -5.71 13.60
C GLY A 15 -7.49 -5.46 12.99
N PHE A 16 -8.37 -4.78 13.75
CA PHE A 16 -9.67 -4.34 13.25
C PHE A 16 -9.53 -3.31 12.12
N ALA A 17 -8.69 -2.29 12.29
CA ALA A 17 -8.41 -1.31 11.24
C ALA A 17 -7.77 -1.95 9.99
N ALA A 18 -6.99 -3.01 10.15
CA ALA A 18 -6.37 -3.76 9.06
C ALA A 18 -7.37 -4.58 8.23
N LEU A 19 -8.63 -4.77 8.67
CA LEU A 19 -9.67 -5.42 7.86
C LEU A 19 -9.94 -4.67 6.54
N GLY A 20 -9.69 -3.37 6.49
CA GLY A 20 -9.73 -2.61 5.23
C GLY A 20 -8.74 -3.15 4.18
N ALA A 21 -7.61 -3.70 4.62
CA ALA A 21 -6.62 -4.34 3.74
C ALA A 21 -7.12 -5.66 3.16
N CYS A 22 -8.01 -6.38 3.87
CA CYS A 22 -8.64 -7.59 3.35
C CYS A 22 -9.45 -7.29 2.10
N LEU A 23 -10.17 -6.17 2.08
CA LEU A 23 -10.98 -5.79 0.93
C LEU A 23 -10.12 -5.58 -0.32
N TYR A 24 -9.00 -4.87 -0.17
CA TYR A 24 -8.06 -4.68 -1.26
C TYR A 24 -7.50 -6.02 -1.77
N GLY A 25 -6.96 -6.85 -0.88
CA GLY A 25 -6.38 -8.14 -1.29
C GLY A 25 -7.41 -9.10 -1.89
N TYR A 26 -8.63 -9.11 -1.36
CA TYR A 26 -9.72 -9.92 -1.88
C TYR A 26 -10.16 -9.46 -3.28
N GLU A 27 -10.44 -8.15 -3.46
CA GLU A 27 -10.87 -7.55 -4.74
C GLU A 27 -9.88 -7.81 -5.89
N GLY A 28 -8.58 -7.72 -5.61
CA GLY A 28 -7.55 -7.97 -6.62
C GLY A 28 -7.55 -9.40 -7.17
N VAL A 29 -8.05 -10.39 -6.41
CA VAL A 29 -7.97 -11.81 -6.76
C VAL A 29 -9.32 -12.39 -7.20
N TYR A 30 -10.42 -12.09 -6.50
CA TYR A 30 -11.69 -12.76 -6.80
C TYR A 30 -12.17 -12.42 -8.22
N PHE A 31 -12.11 -11.15 -8.64
CA PHE A 31 -12.69 -10.72 -9.91
C PHE A 31 -11.94 -11.31 -11.09
N THR A 32 -10.61 -11.41 -10.99
CA THR A 32 -9.76 -12.07 -11.99
C THR A 32 -10.18 -13.53 -12.20
N GLY A 33 -10.54 -14.26 -11.14
CA GLY A 33 -11.07 -15.62 -11.28
C GLY A 33 -12.50 -15.66 -11.81
N VAL A 34 -13.41 -14.88 -11.22
CA VAL A 34 -14.83 -14.83 -11.60
C VAL A 34 -15.03 -14.47 -13.07
N SER A 35 -14.26 -13.51 -13.58
CA SER A 35 -14.36 -13.05 -14.96
C SER A 35 -13.98 -14.10 -16.01
N THR A 36 -13.31 -15.19 -15.60
CA THR A 36 -12.91 -16.31 -16.46
C THR A 36 -13.87 -17.51 -16.40
N LEU A 37 -14.91 -17.46 -15.56
CA LEU A 37 -15.89 -18.54 -15.46
C LEU A 37 -16.81 -18.56 -16.70
N ASP A 38 -17.06 -19.75 -17.24
CA ASP A 38 -17.94 -19.93 -18.41
C ASP A 38 -19.35 -19.39 -18.16
N VAL A 39 -19.88 -19.58 -16.95
CA VAL A 39 -21.18 -19.03 -16.51
C VAL A 39 -21.19 -17.50 -16.55
N PHE A 40 -20.11 -16.86 -16.11
CA PHE A 40 -20.01 -15.41 -16.12
C PHE A 40 -19.93 -14.86 -17.54
N VAL A 41 -19.15 -15.53 -18.41
CA VAL A 41 -19.06 -15.19 -19.83
C VAL A 41 -20.38 -15.41 -20.55
N ARG A 42 -21.14 -16.46 -20.20
CA ARG A 42 -22.48 -16.71 -20.74
C ARG A 42 -23.48 -15.62 -20.36
N ASP A 43 -23.50 -15.23 -19.09
CA ASP A 43 -24.51 -14.29 -18.57
C ASP A 43 -24.22 -12.82 -18.93
N PHE A 44 -22.94 -12.43 -19.06
CA PHE A 44 -22.50 -11.05 -19.32
C PHE A 44 -21.79 -10.83 -20.68
N GLY A 45 -21.54 -11.90 -21.43
CA GLY A 45 -20.94 -11.84 -22.77
C GLY A 45 -21.95 -11.58 -23.88
N THR A 46 -21.41 -11.37 -25.08
CA THR A 46 -22.21 -11.24 -26.31
C THR A 46 -22.10 -12.53 -27.13
N PRO A 47 -23.17 -12.95 -27.83
CA PRO A 47 -23.14 -14.14 -28.66
C PRO A 47 -22.13 -13.96 -29.81
N VAL A 48 -21.30 -14.98 -30.02
CA VAL A 48 -20.28 -14.97 -31.08
C VAL A 48 -20.97 -15.24 -32.42
N SER A 49 -20.79 -14.33 -33.38
CA SER A 49 -21.35 -14.49 -34.73
C SER A 49 -20.75 -15.72 -35.41
N GLY A 50 -21.59 -16.70 -35.76
CA GLY A 50 -21.18 -17.93 -36.45
C GLY A 50 -20.93 -19.15 -35.56
N ALA A 51 -21.16 -19.07 -34.24
CA ALA A 51 -21.12 -20.23 -33.35
C ALA A 51 -22.29 -20.19 -32.35
N GLU A 52 -23.32 -21.02 -32.59
CA GLU A 52 -24.47 -21.14 -31.69
C GLU A 52 -24.01 -21.57 -30.28
N GLY A 53 -24.52 -20.87 -29.26
CA GLY A 53 -24.24 -21.19 -27.86
C GLY A 53 -22.88 -20.72 -27.31
N LYS A 54 -22.03 -20.07 -28.12
CA LYS A 54 -20.78 -19.47 -27.63
C LYS A 54 -20.95 -17.98 -27.32
N TYR A 55 -20.58 -17.60 -26.12
CA TYR A 55 -20.56 -16.22 -25.65
C TYR A 55 -19.11 -15.79 -25.45
N GLU A 56 -18.82 -14.52 -25.73
CA GLU A 56 -17.51 -13.94 -25.47
C GLU A 56 -17.67 -12.51 -24.91
N ILE A 57 -16.81 -12.16 -23.96
CA ILE A 57 -16.66 -10.78 -23.51
C ILE A 57 -15.51 -10.16 -24.31
N SER A 58 -15.82 -9.17 -25.15
CA SER A 58 -14.77 -8.42 -25.87
C SER A 58 -13.67 -7.96 -24.90
N PRO A 59 -12.38 -8.07 -25.29
CA PRO A 59 -11.26 -7.64 -24.45
C PRO A 59 -11.38 -6.20 -23.92
N SER A 60 -11.97 -5.30 -24.73
CA SER A 60 -12.24 -3.91 -24.33
C SER A 60 -13.21 -3.82 -23.14
N ASN A 61 -14.32 -4.55 -23.19
CA ASN A 61 -15.32 -4.57 -22.12
C ASN A 61 -14.78 -5.22 -20.84
N LEU A 62 -14.05 -6.33 -20.98
CA LEU A 62 -13.41 -6.98 -19.84
C LEU A 62 -12.40 -6.03 -19.19
N ALA A 63 -11.56 -5.36 -19.97
CA ALA A 63 -10.59 -4.39 -19.46
C ALA A 63 -11.28 -3.24 -18.71
N VAL A 64 -12.38 -2.68 -19.22
CA VAL A 64 -13.15 -1.64 -18.53
C VAL A 64 -13.74 -2.17 -17.22
N MET A 65 -14.36 -3.36 -17.22
CA MET A 65 -14.92 -3.97 -16.00
C MET A 65 -13.84 -4.22 -14.94
N THR A 66 -12.69 -4.76 -15.34
CA THR A 66 -11.57 -5.06 -14.43
C THR A 66 -10.95 -3.78 -13.87
N SER A 67 -10.64 -2.80 -14.72
CA SER A 67 -9.86 -1.61 -14.35
C SER A 67 -10.65 -0.49 -13.68
N MET A 68 -11.98 -0.49 -13.78
CA MET A 68 -12.82 0.56 -13.18
C MET A 68 -12.66 0.66 -11.65
N ILE A 69 -12.30 -0.45 -10.99
CA ILE A 69 -12.01 -0.43 -9.55
C ILE A 69 -10.85 0.51 -9.22
N ASN A 70 -9.79 0.54 -10.04
CA ASN A 70 -8.61 1.38 -9.83
C ASN A 70 -8.96 2.87 -9.91
N VAL A 71 -9.92 3.23 -10.78
CA VAL A 71 -10.44 4.61 -10.87
C VAL A 71 -11.19 4.96 -9.58
N GLY A 72 -12.03 4.03 -9.09
CA GLY A 72 -12.67 4.16 -7.79
C GLY A 72 -11.66 4.35 -6.66
N GLU A 73 -10.63 3.52 -6.61
CA GLU A 73 -9.56 3.56 -5.59
C GLU A 73 -8.77 4.87 -5.61
N LEU A 74 -8.48 5.40 -6.80
CA LEU A 74 -7.86 6.71 -6.98
C LEU A 74 -8.74 7.83 -6.40
N VAL A 75 -10.02 7.87 -6.78
CA VAL A 75 -10.96 8.88 -6.28
C VAL A 75 -11.18 8.73 -4.77
N GLY A 76 -11.33 7.49 -4.29
CA GLY A 76 -11.51 7.16 -2.89
C GLY A 76 -10.34 7.57 -2.02
N SER A 77 -9.11 7.35 -2.50
CA SER A 77 -7.90 7.76 -1.76
C SER A 77 -7.75 9.27 -1.66
N LEU A 78 -8.05 10.03 -2.72
CA LEU A 78 -8.00 11.50 -2.69
C LEU A 78 -9.08 12.09 -1.77
N LEU A 79 -10.31 11.57 -1.85
CA LEU A 79 -11.42 12.01 -1.01
C LEU A 79 -11.33 11.50 0.43
N ALA A 80 -10.48 10.51 0.70
CA ALA A 80 -10.24 10.07 2.07
C ALA A 80 -9.64 11.18 2.93
N ALA A 81 -8.79 12.06 2.40
CA ALA A 81 -8.19 13.16 3.16
C ALA A 81 -9.24 14.12 3.77
N PRO A 82 -10.15 14.74 2.99
CA PRO A 82 -11.16 15.64 3.55
C PRO A 82 -12.15 14.89 4.47
N ILE A 83 -12.50 13.64 4.16
CA ILE A 83 -13.38 12.84 5.03
C ILE A 83 -12.70 12.60 6.39
N ASN A 84 -11.41 12.26 6.37
CA ASN A 84 -10.59 12.06 7.55
C ASN A 84 -10.41 13.35 8.38
N ASP A 85 -10.23 14.49 7.70
CA ASP A 85 -10.13 15.79 8.35
C ASP A 85 -11.47 16.15 9.03
N LEU A 86 -12.60 15.99 8.33
CA LEU A 86 -13.95 16.42 8.77
C LEU A 86 -14.61 15.49 9.79
N PHE A 87 -14.63 14.19 9.52
CA PHE A 87 -15.41 13.21 10.28
C PHE A 87 -14.56 12.26 11.13
N GLY A 88 -13.24 12.44 11.13
CA GLY A 88 -12.31 11.56 11.84
C GLY A 88 -12.12 10.22 11.15
N ARG A 89 -11.40 9.30 11.82
CA ARG A 89 -11.05 8.01 11.22
C ARG A 89 -12.25 7.08 11.18
N LYS A 90 -13.12 7.15 12.20
CA LYS A 90 -14.39 6.41 12.21
C LYS A 90 -15.30 6.83 11.08
N GLY A 91 -15.47 8.13 10.84
CA GLY A 91 -16.31 8.61 9.73
C GLY A 91 -15.80 8.12 8.38
N ALA A 92 -14.48 8.12 8.18
CA ALA A 92 -13.86 7.56 6.99
C ALA A 92 -14.13 6.05 6.83
N PHE A 93 -13.92 5.25 7.88
CA PHE A 93 -14.26 3.82 7.86
C PHE A 93 -15.76 3.55 7.58
N MET A 94 -16.68 4.32 8.17
CA MET A 94 -18.11 4.19 7.89
C MET A 94 -18.42 4.50 6.42
N SER A 95 -17.89 5.61 5.90
CA SER A 95 -18.11 6.01 4.50
C SER A 95 -17.57 4.97 3.51
N GLY A 96 -16.38 4.42 3.78
CA GLY A 96 -15.78 3.36 2.98
C GLY A 96 -16.60 2.09 3.01
N SER A 97 -17.04 1.65 4.20
CA SER A 97 -17.86 0.44 4.34
C SER A 97 -19.20 0.56 3.61
N ILE A 98 -19.89 1.70 3.74
CA ILE A 98 -21.18 1.93 3.06
C ILE A 98 -20.98 1.90 1.54
N ALA A 99 -19.95 2.55 1.02
CA ALA A 99 -19.65 2.54 -0.40
C ALA A 99 -19.36 1.12 -0.91
N VAL A 100 -18.55 0.33 -0.20
CA VAL A 100 -18.31 -1.08 -0.57
C VAL A 100 -19.63 -1.85 -0.60
N ILE A 101 -20.46 -1.76 0.43
CA ILE A 101 -21.74 -2.47 0.50
C ILE A 101 -22.64 -2.11 -0.68
N VAL A 102 -22.80 -0.82 -0.98
CA VAL A 102 -23.60 -0.35 -2.12
C VAL A 102 -23.04 -0.90 -3.43
N GLY A 103 -21.72 -0.82 -3.64
CA GLY A 103 -21.08 -1.34 -4.83
C GLY A 103 -21.23 -2.86 -4.99
N VAL A 104 -21.19 -3.63 -3.90
CA VAL A 104 -21.42 -5.08 -3.95
C VAL A 104 -22.88 -5.39 -4.26
N VAL A 105 -23.83 -4.72 -3.60
CA VAL A 105 -25.27 -4.92 -3.84
C VAL A 105 -25.62 -4.63 -5.30
N MET A 106 -25.03 -3.58 -5.88
CA MET A 106 -25.17 -3.29 -7.32
C MET A 106 -24.65 -4.44 -8.19
N GLN A 107 -23.46 -4.97 -7.89
CA GLN A 107 -22.90 -6.12 -8.61
C GLN A 107 -23.75 -7.40 -8.46
N LEU A 108 -24.35 -7.63 -7.29
CA LEU A 108 -25.21 -8.80 -7.04
C LEU A 108 -26.62 -8.68 -7.65
N SER A 109 -27.12 -7.45 -7.80
CA SER A 109 -28.46 -7.17 -8.31
C SER A 109 -28.65 -7.48 -9.80
N THR A 110 -27.55 -7.54 -10.55
CA THR A 110 -27.57 -7.72 -12.01
C THR A 110 -27.41 -9.19 -12.41
N THR A 111 -28.14 -9.59 -13.45
CA THR A 111 -28.01 -10.90 -14.11
C THR A 111 -27.37 -10.79 -15.50
N SER A 112 -27.37 -9.61 -16.12
CA SER A 112 -26.87 -9.44 -17.51
C SER A 112 -26.32 -8.04 -17.82
N SER A 113 -26.49 -7.06 -16.92
CA SER A 113 -26.00 -5.69 -17.16
C SER A 113 -24.54 -5.55 -16.74
N ARG A 114 -23.67 -5.42 -17.76
CA ARG A 114 -22.24 -5.08 -17.59
C ARG A 114 -22.05 -3.70 -16.95
N ALA A 115 -22.90 -2.73 -17.29
CA ALA A 115 -22.82 -1.38 -16.76
C ALA A 115 -22.99 -1.34 -15.23
N LEU A 116 -23.89 -2.18 -14.69
CA LEU A 116 -24.07 -2.30 -13.23
C LEU A 116 -22.86 -2.94 -12.54
N ILE A 117 -22.20 -3.93 -13.17
CA ILE A 117 -20.95 -4.48 -12.63
C ILE A 117 -19.87 -3.39 -12.61
N THR A 118 -19.67 -2.70 -13.74
CA THR A 118 -18.67 -1.64 -13.85
C THR A 118 -18.91 -0.51 -12.84
N ALA A 119 -20.15 -0.04 -12.72
CA ALA A 119 -20.52 1.01 -11.76
C ALA A 119 -20.36 0.52 -10.31
N GLY A 120 -20.79 -0.71 -10.00
CA GLY A 120 -20.62 -1.29 -8.67
C GLY A 120 -19.13 -1.42 -8.29
N ARG A 121 -18.27 -1.82 -9.24
CA ARG A 121 -16.81 -1.87 -9.03
C ARG A 121 -16.19 -0.49 -8.82
N ALA A 122 -16.67 0.56 -9.51
CA ALA A 122 -16.23 1.93 -9.27
C ALA A 122 -16.53 2.38 -7.82
N ILE A 123 -17.76 2.10 -7.35
CA ILE A 123 -18.21 2.49 -6.01
C ILE A 123 -17.51 1.65 -4.93
N SER A 124 -17.34 0.34 -5.14
CA SER A 124 -16.54 -0.49 -4.23
C SER A 124 -15.09 -0.03 -4.19
N GLY A 125 -14.51 0.35 -5.33
CA GLY A 125 -13.17 0.92 -5.43
C GLY A 125 -13.00 2.19 -4.61
N PHE A 126 -14.00 3.09 -4.58
CA PHE A 126 -13.97 4.26 -3.70
C PHE A 126 -13.77 3.86 -2.23
N GLY A 127 -14.49 2.83 -1.77
CA GLY A 127 -14.35 2.34 -0.40
C GLY A 127 -12.96 1.75 -0.14
N VAL A 128 -12.45 0.92 -1.05
CA VAL A 128 -11.10 0.34 -0.95
C VAL A 128 -10.03 1.44 -0.90
N GLY A 129 -10.10 2.42 -1.79
CA GLY A 129 -9.19 3.57 -1.80
C GLY A 129 -9.22 4.37 -0.49
N ASN A 130 -10.41 4.54 0.10
CA ASN A 130 -10.56 5.19 1.39
C ASN A 130 -9.89 4.39 2.52
N PHE A 131 -10.12 3.08 2.58
CA PHE A 131 -9.48 2.20 3.56
C PHE A 131 -7.95 2.21 3.44
N SER A 132 -7.41 2.23 2.23
CA SER A 132 -5.96 2.26 1.98
C SER A 132 -5.29 3.54 2.49
N VAL A 133 -6.02 4.64 2.67
CA VAL A 133 -5.53 5.87 3.31
C VAL A 133 -5.78 5.83 4.82
N THR A 134 -7.02 5.53 5.22
CA THR A 134 -7.48 5.68 6.60
C THR A 134 -6.86 4.63 7.53
N SER A 135 -6.78 3.37 7.11
CA SER A 135 -6.29 2.27 7.96
C SER A 135 -4.84 2.50 8.42
N PRO A 136 -3.86 2.74 7.51
CA PRO A 136 -2.48 2.97 7.95
C PRO A 136 -2.31 4.24 8.78
N LEU A 137 -3.03 5.33 8.45
CA LEU A 137 -2.99 6.56 9.24
C LEU A 137 -3.49 6.34 10.67
N TYR A 138 -4.63 5.66 10.83
CA TYR A 138 -5.19 5.32 12.13
C TYR A 138 -4.24 4.42 12.92
N MET A 139 -3.73 3.35 12.31
CA MET A 139 -2.76 2.44 12.93
C MET A 139 -1.50 3.19 13.39
N GLY A 140 -0.97 4.11 12.57
CA GLY A 140 0.18 4.93 12.94
C GLY A 140 -0.12 5.97 14.03
N GLU A 141 -1.38 6.34 14.23
CA GLU A 141 -1.83 7.29 15.26
C GLU A 141 -2.08 6.65 16.61
N VAL A 142 -2.57 5.42 16.63
CA VAL A 142 -2.88 4.69 17.87
C VAL A 142 -1.74 3.79 18.35
N ALA A 143 -0.80 3.45 17.47
CA ALA A 143 0.31 2.58 17.83
C ALA A 143 1.35 3.30 18.72
N PRO A 144 1.78 2.66 19.83
CA PRO A 144 2.96 3.07 20.58
C PRO A 144 4.19 3.14 19.69
N GLU A 145 5.12 4.06 19.98
CA GLU A 145 6.29 4.35 19.15
C GLU A 145 7.13 3.10 18.84
N GLY A 146 7.35 2.24 19.83
CA GLY A 146 8.10 0.99 19.67
C GLY A 146 7.36 -0.11 18.90
N LEU A 147 6.03 -0.04 18.74
CA LEU A 147 5.21 -1.06 18.07
C LEU A 147 4.61 -0.56 16.75
N ARG A 148 4.81 0.71 16.38
CA ARG A 148 4.22 1.32 15.18
C ARG A 148 4.58 0.58 13.91
N SER A 149 5.85 0.24 13.72
CA SER A 149 6.32 -0.47 12.53
C SER A 149 5.66 -1.85 12.34
N PRO A 150 5.75 -2.81 13.29
CA PRO A 150 5.17 -4.14 13.10
C PRO A 150 3.66 -4.06 12.93
N LEU A 151 2.96 -3.16 13.65
CA LEU A 151 1.52 -2.96 13.49
C LEU A 151 1.19 -2.51 12.06
N LEU A 152 1.87 -1.48 11.54
CA LEU A 152 1.67 -1.03 10.16
C LEU A 152 1.98 -2.13 9.14
N MET A 153 3.02 -2.94 9.37
CA MET A 153 3.37 -4.06 8.49
C MET A 153 2.33 -5.19 8.50
N CYS A 154 1.58 -5.36 9.61
CA CYS A 154 0.45 -6.30 9.65
C CYS A 154 -0.66 -5.96 8.65
N TRP A 155 -0.77 -4.69 8.21
CA TRP A 155 -1.72 -4.31 7.17
C TRP A 155 -1.47 -5.12 5.88
N GLN A 156 -0.20 -5.27 5.46
CA GLN A 156 0.17 -6.10 4.31
C GLN A 156 -0.02 -7.60 4.56
N LEU A 157 0.17 -8.06 5.80
CA LEU A 157 -0.03 -9.46 6.17
C LEU A 157 -1.49 -9.87 5.97
N VAL A 158 -2.41 -9.06 6.49
CA VAL A 158 -3.86 -9.29 6.41
C VAL A 158 -4.34 -9.22 4.95
N LEU A 159 -3.81 -8.29 4.16
CA LEU A 159 -4.00 -8.24 2.71
C LEU A 159 -3.59 -9.57 2.05
N SER A 160 -2.40 -10.07 2.35
CA SER A 160 -1.87 -11.31 1.76
C SER A 160 -2.72 -12.54 2.14
N ILE A 161 -3.21 -12.59 3.38
CA ILE A 161 -4.13 -13.66 3.83
C ILE A 161 -5.45 -13.61 3.03
N SER A 162 -6.00 -12.42 2.79
CA SER A 162 -7.23 -12.27 2.02
C SER A 162 -7.10 -12.70 0.55
N GLN A 163 -5.92 -12.54 -0.06
CA GLN A 163 -5.62 -13.02 -1.41
C GLN A 163 -5.71 -14.56 -1.50
N ILE A 164 -5.21 -15.28 -0.48
CA ILE A 164 -5.33 -16.74 -0.40
C ILE A 164 -6.80 -17.15 -0.26
N ILE A 165 -7.57 -16.46 0.58
CA ILE A 165 -9.00 -16.74 0.77
C ILE A 165 -9.75 -16.56 -0.56
N ALA A 166 -9.52 -15.46 -1.27
CA ALA A 166 -10.11 -15.20 -2.58
C ALA A 166 -9.73 -16.26 -3.61
N ALA A 167 -8.45 -16.66 -3.67
CA ALA A 167 -7.99 -17.71 -4.58
C ALA A 167 -8.68 -19.05 -4.26
N GLY A 168 -8.77 -19.42 -2.97
CA GLY A 168 -9.45 -20.64 -2.52
C GLY A 168 -10.94 -20.65 -2.88
N ILE A 169 -11.63 -19.52 -2.72
CA ILE A 169 -13.04 -19.36 -3.11
C ILE A 169 -13.20 -19.47 -4.63
N ASN A 170 -12.35 -18.81 -5.42
CA ASN A 170 -12.39 -18.95 -6.88
C ASN A 170 -12.21 -20.40 -7.33
N ARG A 171 -11.33 -21.17 -6.66
CA ARG A 171 -11.13 -22.58 -6.98
C ARG A 171 -12.32 -23.46 -6.60
N SER A 172 -13.01 -23.15 -5.50
CA SER A 172 -14.15 -23.95 -5.05
C SER A 172 -15.37 -23.81 -5.97
N VAL A 173 -15.49 -22.69 -6.69
CA VAL A 173 -16.62 -22.41 -7.58
C VAL A 173 -16.38 -22.75 -9.05
N ILE A 174 -15.17 -23.18 -9.44
CA ILE A 174 -14.79 -23.34 -10.86
C ILE A 174 -15.63 -24.37 -11.62
N HIS A 175 -16.14 -25.40 -10.93
CA HIS A 175 -16.96 -26.47 -11.52
C HIS A 175 -18.47 -26.24 -11.30
N ASN A 176 -18.88 -25.03 -10.91
CA ASN A 176 -20.29 -24.71 -10.67
C ASN A 176 -20.87 -23.95 -11.86
N ASP A 177 -21.88 -24.54 -12.51
CA ASP A 177 -22.51 -23.98 -13.71
C ASP A 177 -23.68 -23.00 -13.43
N THR A 178 -23.96 -22.74 -12.15
CA THR A 178 -25.04 -21.84 -11.72
C THR A 178 -24.54 -20.44 -11.43
N THR A 179 -25.45 -19.46 -11.38
CA THR A 179 -25.13 -18.06 -11.02
C THR A 179 -24.47 -17.92 -9.65
N PHE A 180 -24.55 -18.94 -8.80
CA PHE A 180 -23.83 -19.00 -7.52
C PHE A 180 -22.32 -18.83 -7.71
N ALA A 181 -21.77 -19.33 -8.82
CA ALA A 181 -20.33 -19.35 -9.06
C ALA A 181 -19.69 -17.95 -9.06
N TYR A 182 -20.38 -16.94 -9.59
CA TYR A 182 -19.91 -15.54 -9.52
C TYR A 182 -20.53 -14.74 -8.37
N ARG A 183 -21.77 -15.05 -7.96
CA ARG A 183 -22.44 -14.32 -6.87
C ARG A 183 -21.86 -14.60 -5.50
N PHE A 184 -21.42 -15.83 -5.23
CA PHE A 184 -20.84 -16.16 -3.94
C PHE A 184 -19.51 -15.44 -3.69
N PRO A 185 -18.52 -15.45 -4.61
CA PRO A 185 -17.30 -14.67 -4.42
C PRO A 185 -17.55 -13.17 -4.28
N ILE A 186 -18.45 -12.59 -5.09
CA ILE A 186 -18.84 -11.17 -5.00
C ILE A 186 -19.49 -10.88 -3.64
N GLY A 187 -20.43 -11.72 -3.19
CA GLY A 187 -21.15 -11.51 -1.94
C GLY A 187 -20.30 -11.74 -0.69
N PHE A 188 -19.33 -12.65 -0.74
CA PHE A 188 -18.45 -12.96 0.40
C PHE A 188 -17.69 -11.72 0.88
N GLN A 189 -17.32 -10.80 -0.01
CA GLN A 189 -16.58 -9.60 0.37
C GLN A 189 -17.37 -8.66 1.29
N LEU A 190 -18.70 -8.79 1.40
CA LEU A 190 -19.52 -8.04 2.35
C LEU A 190 -19.16 -8.34 3.80
N ILE A 191 -18.53 -9.48 4.10
CA ILE A 191 -18.13 -9.83 5.46
C ILE A 191 -17.19 -8.77 6.06
N PHE A 192 -16.25 -8.24 5.28
CA PHE A 192 -15.26 -7.27 5.76
C PHE A 192 -15.88 -5.92 6.17
N PRO A 193 -16.64 -5.21 5.31
CA PRO A 193 -17.25 -3.92 5.67
C PRO A 193 -18.34 -4.08 6.73
N LEU A 194 -19.06 -5.21 6.77
CA LEU A 194 -20.07 -5.47 7.81
C LEU A 194 -19.42 -5.65 9.19
N VAL A 195 -18.35 -6.44 9.28
CA VAL A 195 -17.60 -6.57 10.54
C VAL A 195 -17.01 -5.22 10.96
N LEU A 196 -16.48 -4.44 10.00
CA LEU A 196 -16.00 -3.08 10.26
C LEU A 196 -17.09 -2.15 10.79
N LEU A 197 -18.31 -2.19 10.23
CA LEU A 197 -19.42 -1.36 10.71
C LEU A 197 -19.92 -1.78 12.08
N LEU A 198 -20.01 -3.09 12.35
CA LEU A 198 -20.48 -3.60 13.65
C LEU A 198 -19.50 -3.27 14.78
N GLY A 199 -18.20 -3.29 14.53
CA GLY A 199 -17.17 -3.00 15.54
C GLY A 199 -16.73 -1.54 15.65
N ILE A 200 -17.24 -0.62 14.80
CA ILE A 200 -16.77 0.77 14.77
C ILE A 200 -17.11 1.59 16.02
N THR A 201 -18.19 1.21 16.69
CA THR A 201 -18.62 1.84 17.95
C THR A 201 -17.63 1.54 19.07
N TRP A 202 -17.03 0.35 19.06
CA TRP A 202 -16.04 -0.13 20.03
C TRP A 202 -14.63 0.43 19.78
N LEU A 203 -14.25 0.65 18.52
CA LEU A 203 -12.94 1.21 18.16
C LEU A 203 -12.79 2.63 18.77
N PRO A 204 -11.70 3.02 19.43
CA PRO A 204 -11.51 4.42 19.83
C PRO A 204 -11.25 5.32 18.62
N GLU A 205 -11.58 6.61 18.71
CA GLU A 205 -11.19 7.58 17.68
C GLU A 205 -9.76 8.07 17.92
N SER A 206 -9.06 8.48 16.86
CA SER A 206 -7.68 8.98 16.95
C SER A 206 -7.55 10.12 17.97
N PRO A 207 -6.71 9.97 19.02
CA PRO A 207 -6.47 11.05 19.99
C PRO A 207 -5.97 12.33 19.33
N ARG A 208 -5.13 12.20 18.30
CA ARG A 208 -4.59 13.35 17.56
C ARG A 208 -5.68 14.13 16.84
N TRP A 209 -6.60 13.44 16.18
CA TRP A 209 -7.72 14.09 15.52
C TRP A 209 -8.64 14.79 16.52
N LEU A 210 -8.92 14.14 17.67
CA LEU A 210 -9.73 14.72 18.73
C LEU A 210 -9.09 16.00 19.31
N LEU A 211 -7.78 16.02 19.52
CA LEU A 211 -7.06 17.22 19.99
C LEU A 211 -7.11 18.34 18.95
N ARG A 212 -6.87 18.04 17.67
CA ARG A 212 -7.00 19.05 16.58
C ARG A 212 -8.41 19.64 16.48
N ARG A 213 -9.44 18.88 16.84
CA ARG A 213 -10.84 19.35 16.90
C ARG A 213 -11.21 20.05 18.23
N GLY A 214 -10.26 20.25 19.14
CA GLY A 214 -10.50 20.88 20.45
C GLY A 214 -11.28 19.98 21.43
N HIS A 215 -11.38 18.67 21.16
CA HIS A 215 -12.09 17.71 22.01
C HIS A 215 -11.14 17.05 23.03
N HIS A 216 -10.52 17.85 23.90
CA HIS A 216 -9.50 17.41 24.87
C HIS A 216 -9.96 16.25 25.77
N ASP A 217 -11.17 16.33 26.33
CA ASP A 217 -11.70 15.27 27.21
C ASP A 217 -11.84 13.92 26.49
N LYS A 218 -12.29 13.94 25.24
CA LYS A 218 -12.43 12.73 24.42
C LYS A 218 -11.06 12.18 24.04
N ALA A 219 -10.09 13.05 23.73
CA ALA A 219 -8.73 12.64 23.42
C ALA A 219 -8.06 11.94 24.62
N MET A 220 -8.20 12.51 25.82
CA MET A 220 -7.73 11.92 27.07
C MET A 220 -8.34 10.53 27.31
N ARG A 221 -9.67 10.39 27.11
CA ARG A 221 -10.35 9.09 27.22
C ARG A 221 -9.81 8.09 26.19
N SER A 222 -9.62 8.51 24.95
CA SER A 222 -9.06 7.66 23.89
C SER A 222 -7.66 7.15 24.23
N LEU A 223 -6.76 8.04 24.67
CA LEU A 223 -5.40 7.66 25.12
C LEU A 223 -5.41 6.67 26.28
N ARG A 224 -6.25 6.92 27.30
CA ARG A 224 -6.40 6.01 28.45
C ARG A 224 -6.94 4.64 28.05
N VAL A 225 -7.84 4.58 27.08
CA VAL A 225 -8.39 3.31 26.57
C VAL A 225 -7.33 2.54 25.78
N LEU A 226 -6.59 3.23 24.91
CA LEU A 226 -5.51 2.64 24.11
C LEU A 226 -4.35 2.13 24.98
N HIS A 227 -3.97 2.86 26.02
CA HIS A 227 -2.86 2.53 26.92
C HIS A 227 -3.33 1.97 28.26
N ARG A 228 -4.56 1.42 28.34
CA ARG A 228 -5.16 0.91 29.59
C ARG A 228 -4.33 -0.16 30.32
N GLU A 229 -3.44 -0.82 29.59
CA GLU A 229 -2.56 -1.87 30.09
C GLU A 229 -1.24 -1.33 30.65
N ASP A 230 -0.87 -0.09 30.33
CA ASP A 230 0.29 0.60 30.89
C ASP A 230 -0.15 1.63 31.92
N LYS A 231 -0.08 1.24 33.19
CA LYS A 231 -0.45 2.09 34.33
C LYS A 231 0.52 3.25 34.58
N GLN A 232 1.74 3.18 34.02
CA GLN A 232 2.76 4.23 34.14
C GLN A 232 2.73 5.18 32.94
N TYR A 233 1.88 4.93 31.95
CA TYR A 233 1.79 5.76 30.76
C TYR A 233 1.26 7.15 31.09
N ASP A 234 2.11 8.16 30.96
CA ASP A 234 1.75 9.55 31.17
C ASP A 234 0.97 10.09 29.97
N CYS A 235 -0.34 9.84 29.99
CA CYS A 235 -1.27 10.37 28.99
C CYS A 235 -1.21 11.90 28.89
N GLN A 236 -0.89 12.59 29.99
CA GLN A 236 -0.93 14.05 30.06
C GLN A 236 0.31 14.67 29.41
N ALA A 237 1.50 14.11 29.65
CA ALA A 237 2.71 14.51 28.93
C ALA A 237 2.58 14.30 27.41
N VAL A 238 1.95 13.20 26.99
CA VAL A 238 1.72 12.92 25.55
C VAL A 238 0.68 13.85 24.95
N MET A 239 -0.40 14.18 25.68
CA MET A 239 -1.32 15.22 25.21
C MET A 239 -0.62 16.56 25.04
N GLN A 240 0.21 16.97 26.00
CA GLN A 240 0.97 18.21 25.93
C GLN A 240 1.96 18.22 24.76
N SER A 241 2.59 17.08 24.44
CA SER A 241 3.49 16.99 23.28
C SER A 241 2.72 17.14 21.96
N ILE A 242 1.57 16.47 21.84
CA ILE A 242 0.69 16.58 20.67
C ILE A 242 0.13 18.00 20.55
N GLU A 243 -0.30 18.63 21.64
CA GLU A 243 -0.83 19.99 21.66
C GLU A 243 0.24 21.03 21.37
N LYS A 244 1.47 20.85 21.85
CA LYS A 244 2.60 21.76 21.55
C LYS A 244 2.96 21.73 20.06
N ASP A 245 2.90 20.56 19.44
CA ASP A 245 3.09 20.45 17.98
C ASP A 245 1.86 20.97 17.23
N SER A 246 0.66 20.71 17.74
CA SER A 246 -0.60 21.21 17.15
C SER A 246 -0.74 22.73 17.28
N THR A 247 -0.25 23.37 18.33
CA THR A 247 -0.31 24.84 18.52
C THR A 247 0.71 25.56 17.64
N LYS A 248 1.87 24.94 17.39
CA LYS A 248 2.79 25.37 16.33
C LYS A 248 2.18 25.19 14.94
N ASP A 249 1.36 24.16 14.74
CA ASP A 249 0.60 23.93 13.51
C ASP A 249 -0.69 24.80 13.43
N ASN A 250 -1.26 25.27 14.55
CA ASN A 250 -2.56 25.96 14.59
C ASN A 250 -2.49 27.42 14.11
N VAL A 251 -1.30 28.04 14.13
CA VAL A 251 -1.06 29.29 13.40
C VAL A 251 -1.15 29.04 11.88
N ASP A 252 -0.88 27.81 11.43
CA ASP A 252 -0.88 27.36 10.02
C ASP A 252 -2.13 26.52 9.61
N ASP A 253 -3.09 26.25 10.52
CA ASP A 253 -4.29 25.45 10.20
C ASP A 253 -5.30 26.25 9.37
N ALA A 254 -5.29 27.59 9.51
CA ALA A 254 -5.93 28.51 8.57
C ALA A 254 -5.33 28.40 7.15
N GLU A 255 -4.15 27.77 7.02
CA GLU A 255 -3.44 27.58 5.76
C GLU A 255 -3.35 26.11 5.31
N SER A 256 -3.97 25.09 5.94
CA SER A 256 -3.89 23.69 5.45
C SER A 256 -4.56 23.51 4.08
N ALA A 257 -3.78 23.72 3.02
CA ALA A 257 -4.25 23.78 1.65
C ALA A 257 -3.53 22.78 0.76
N TRP A 258 -4.28 22.17 -0.16
CA TRP A 258 -3.74 21.24 -1.15
C TRP A 258 -2.61 21.85 -2.00
N ILE A 259 -2.68 23.16 -2.27
CA ILE A 259 -1.67 23.87 -3.06
C ILE A 259 -0.28 23.86 -2.39
N GLN A 260 -0.22 23.81 -1.06
CA GLN A 260 1.04 23.80 -0.33
C GLN A 260 1.83 22.52 -0.48
N LEU A 261 1.16 21.41 -0.83
CA LEU A 261 1.86 20.18 -1.20
C LEU A 261 2.81 20.37 -2.39
N ILE A 262 2.62 21.44 -3.16
CA ILE A 262 3.43 21.81 -4.31
C ILE A 262 4.25 23.07 -4.01
N THR A 263 3.66 24.10 -3.39
CA THR A 263 4.33 25.40 -3.19
C THR A 263 5.28 25.43 -2.01
N ASP A 264 4.95 24.75 -0.90
CA ASP A 264 5.82 24.68 0.28
C ASP A 264 6.92 23.61 0.05
N PRO A 265 8.21 23.98 0.06
CA PRO A 265 9.30 23.03 -0.15
C PRO A 265 9.35 21.88 0.87
N VAL A 266 8.95 22.12 2.12
CA VAL A 266 8.97 21.12 3.19
C VAL A 266 7.84 20.11 2.98
N GLU A 267 6.63 20.60 2.73
CA GLU A 267 5.47 19.74 2.47
C GLU A 267 5.65 18.96 1.16
N ARG A 268 6.18 19.60 0.11
CA ARG A 268 6.54 18.92 -1.14
C ARG A 268 7.56 17.80 -0.92
N ARG A 269 8.56 18.02 -0.06
CA ARG A 269 9.54 16.98 0.30
C ARG A 269 8.87 15.80 1.02
N LYS A 270 7.93 16.06 1.93
CA LYS A 270 7.12 15.00 2.57
C LYS A 270 6.29 14.22 1.57
N VAL A 271 5.68 14.89 0.58
CA VAL A 271 4.97 14.22 -0.53
C VAL A 271 5.90 13.33 -1.33
N ILE A 272 7.08 13.82 -1.74
CA ILE A 272 8.05 13.01 -2.48
C ILE A 272 8.48 11.78 -1.68
N TYR A 273 8.70 11.93 -0.36
CA TYR A 273 9.13 10.83 0.51
C TYR A 273 7.99 9.84 0.78
N SER A 274 6.75 10.31 0.92
CA SER A 274 5.59 9.44 1.16
C SER A 274 5.14 8.73 -0.12
N ALA A 275 4.86 9.49 -1.18
CA ALA A 275 4.42 8.97 -2.47
C ALA A 275 5.52 8.14 -3.15
N GLY A 276 6.78 8.58 -3.06
CA GLY A 276 7.91 7.84 -3.61
C GLY A 276 8.03 6.43 -3.05
N ALA A 277 7.67 6.18 -1.77
CA ALA A 277 7.69 4.84 -1.19
C ALA A 277 6.71 3.90 -1.89
N LEU A 278 5.49 4.38 -2.16
CA LEU A 278 4.44 3.58 -2.79
C LEU A 278 4.64 3.43 -4.30
N VAL A 279 5.17 4.46 -4.97
CA VAL A 279 5.57 4.37 -6.39
C VAL A 279 6.73 3.38 -6.55
N ALA A 280 7.78 3.50 -5.73
CA ALA A 280 8.94 2.63 -5.72
C ALA A 280 8.59 1.16 -5.45
N GLN A 281 7.56 0.92 -4.63
CA GLN A 281 7.01 -0.41 -4.40
C GLN A 281 6.41 -1.03 -5.68
N GLN A 282 5.82 -0.25 -6.59
CA GLN A 282 5.12 -0.79 -7.76
C GLN A 282 5.97 -0.86 -9.03
N ILE A 283 6.98 0.00 -9.16
CA ILE A 283 7.86 0.03 -10.35
C ILE A 283 9.03 -0.97 -10.29
N ASN A 284 9.19 -1.70 -9.18
CA ASN A 284 10.34 -2.59 -8.95
C ASN A 284 10.22 -3.99 -9.59
N GLY A 285 9.23 -4.23 -10.46
CA GLY A 285 9.10 -5.46 -11.23
C GLY A 285 8.04 -6.45 -10.74
N ILE A 286 7.52 -6.29 -9.52
CA ILE A 286 6.62 -7.29 -8.91
C ILE A 286 5.38 -7.61 -9.76
N GLN A 287 4.78 -6.60 -10.40
CA GLN A 287 3.60 -6.79 -11.26
C GLN A 287 3.91 -7.64 -12.50
N TRP A 288 5.13 -7.51 -13.05
CA TRP A 288 5.57 -8.30 -14.18
C TRP A 288 5.57 -9.80 -13.82
N PHE A 289 6.05 -10.13 -12.62
CA PHE A 289 6.11 -11.50 -12.14
C PHE A 289 4.73 -12.09 -11.86
N TYR A 290 3.82 -11.33 -11.27
CA TYR A 290 2.45 -11.79 -11.08
C TYR A 290 1.74 -12.02 -12.42
N TYR A 291 2.00 -11.18 -13.43
CA TYR A 291 1.36 -11.29 -14.74
C TYR A 291 1.91 -12.47 -15.56
N PHE A 292 3.24 -12.58 -15.69
CA PHE A 292 3.88 -13.56 -16.58
C PHE A 292 4.34 -14.84 -15.88
N GLY A 293 4.32 -14.90 -14.53
CA GLY A 293 4.77 -16.07 -13.78
C GLY A 293 4.03 -17.35 -14.16
N THR A 294 2.72 -17.27 -14.44
CA THR A 294 1.91 -18.42 -14.89
C THR A 294 2.28 -18.88 -16.31
N ILE A 295 2.69 -17.97 -17.19
CA ILE A 295 3.14 -18.27 -18.56
C ILE A 295 4.44 -19.08 -18.52
N PHE A 296 5.42 -18.65 -17.73
CA PHE A 296 6.66 -19.41 -17.57
C PHE A 296 6.45 -20.74 -16.85
N SER A 297 5.49 -20.80 -15.93
CA SER A 297 5.11 -22.04 -15.24
C SER A 297 4.57 -23.09 -16.22
N LYS A 298 3.71 -22.69 -17.17
CA LYS A 298 3.25 -23.59 -18.24
C LYS A 298 4.40 -24.08 -19.11
N ALA A 299 5.38 -23.22 -19.42
CA ALA A 299 6.52 -23.57 -20.25
C ALA A 299 7.42 -24.68 -19.64
N ILE A 300 7.42 -24.86 -18.31
CA ILE A 300 8.14 -25.95 -17.64
C ILE A 300 7.28 -27.20 -17.37
N GLY A 301 6.07 -27.26 -17.93
CA GLY A 301 5.19 -28.43 -17.81
C GLY A 301 4.33 -28.48 -16.54
N LEU A 302 4.22 -27.38 -15.76
CA LEU A 302 3.21 -27.31 -14.69
C LEU A 302 1.81 -27.34 -15.33
N ARG A 303 1.11 -28.48 -15.12
CA ARG A 303 -0.24 -28.73 -15.65
C ARG A 303 -1.30 -27.80 -15.07
N ASP A 304 -1.13 -27.33 -13.82
CA ASP A 304 -2.09 -26.47 -13.14
C ASP A 304 -1.47 -25.09 -12.82
N PRO A 305 -1.70 -24.06 -13.65
CA PRO A 305 -1.23 -22.70 -13.41
C PRO A 305 -1.75 -22.11 -12.10
N PHE A 306 -2.94 -22.55 -11.65
CA PHE A 306 -3.54 -22.08 -10.41
C PHE A 306 -2.75 -22.54 -9.18
N LEU A 307 -2.18 -23.75 -9.22
CA LEU A 307 -1.34 -24.28 -8.14
C LEU A 307 -0.13 -23.38 -7.90
N MET A 308 0.49 -22.86 -8.96
CA MET A 308 1.63 -21.97 -8.83
C MET A 308 1.24 -20.63 -8.20
N THR A 309 0.13 -20.02 -8.62
CA THR A 309 -0.39 -18.80 -7.98
C THR A 309 -0.64 -19.01 -6.49
N LEU A 310 -1.21 -20.15 -6.11
CA LEU A 310 -1.45 -20.50 -4.71
C LEU A 310 -0.15 -20.65 -3.92
N ILE A 311 0.86 -21.34 -4.48
CA ILE A 311 2.19 -21.48 -3.87
C ILE A 311 2.81 -20.09 -3.63
N VAL A 312 2.74 -19.20 -4.61
CA VAL A 312 3.24 -17.83 -4.50
C VAL A 312 2.57 -17.07 -3.36
N PHE A 313 1.23 -17.12 -3.25
CA PHE A 313 0.52 -16.46 -2.16
C PHE A 313 0.85 -17.04 -0.79
N ILE A 314 1.03 -18.36 -0.69
CA ILE A 314 1.46 -19.01 0.55
C ILE A 314 2.85 -18.53 0.95
N ILE A 315 3.83 -18.55 0.04
CA ILE A 315 5.18 -18.03 0.28
C ILE A 315 5.11 -16.58 0.75
N GLN A 316 4.33 -15.74 0.05
CA GLN A 316 4.13 -14.35 0.40
C GLN A 316 3.64 -14.18 1.85
N VAL A 317 2.64 -14.93 2.30
CA VAL A 317 2.14 -14.83 3.69
C VAL A 317 3.23 -15.15 4.71
N PHE A 318 3.98 -16.25 4.52
CA PHE A 318 5.04 -16.63 5.45
C PHE A 318 6.21 -15.62 5.47
N VAL A 319 6.58 -15.10 4.30
CA VAL A 319 7.64 -14.11 4.17
C VAL A 319 7.24 -12.78 4.79
N VAL A 320 6.01 -12.30 4.54
CA VAL A 320 5.50 -11.08 5.18
C VAL A 320 5.41 -11.27 6.70
N LEU A 321 4.95 -12.43 7.18
CA LEU A 321 4.93 -12.74 8.61
C LEU A 321 6.34 -12.66 9.22
N ALA A 322 7.35 -13.25 8.55
CA ALA A 322 8.73 -13.14 8.99
C ALA A 322 9.22 -11.67 9.02
N ALA A 323 8.84 -10.87 8.02
CA ALA A 323 9.16 -9.43 7.99
C ALA A 323 8.53 -8.68 9.17
N VAL A 324 7.25 -8.95 9.50
CA VAL A 324 6.57 -8.35 10.67
C VAL A 324 7.32 -8.69 11.96
N LEU A 325 7.73 -9.96 12.15
CA LEU A 325 8.45 -10.39 13.35
C LEU A 325 9.85 -9.77 13.49
N LEU A 326 10.42 -9.28 12.38
CA LEU A 326 11.75 -8.66 12.32
C LEU A 326 11.71 -7.13 12.15
N ALA A 327 10.52 -6.53 12.06
CA ALA A 327 10.27 -5.12 11.71
C ALA A 327 11.10 -4.09 12.46
N ASN A 328 11.37 -4.33 13.76
CA ASN A 328 12.13 -3.43 14.63
C ASN A 328 13.57 -3.88 14.90
N LYS A 329 13.96 -5.05 14.40
CA LYS A 329 15.30 -5.62 14.61
C LYS A 329 16.25 -5.27 13.47
N ILE A 330 15.70 -5.04 12.28
CA ILE A 330 16.47 -4.75 11.08
C ILE A 330 16.22 -3.30 10.66
N PRO A 331 17.27 -2.47 10.51
CA PRO A 331 17.10 -1.11 10.03
C PRO A 331 16.51 -1.08 8.61
N ARG A 332 15.56 -0.18 8.38
CA ARG A 332 14.70 -0.17 7.18
C ARG A 332 15.48 0.12 5.91
N ARG A 333 16.37 1.12 5.97
CA ARG A 333 17.13 1.60 4.83
C ARG A 333 18.07 0.54 4.22
N PRO A 334 18.98 -0.10 4.98
CA PRO A 334 19.83 -1.14 4.40
C PRO A 334 19.03 -2.36 3.95
N LEU A 335 17.93 -2.70 4.65
CA LEU A 335 17.05 -3.78 4.22
C LEU A 335 16.45 -3.51 2.82
N LEU A 336 15.94 -2.30 2.58
CA LEU A 336 15.41 -1.91 1.26
C LEU A 336 16.51 -1.86 0.18
N LEU A 337 17.72 -1.40 0.51
CA LEU A 337 18.83 -1.40 -0.45
C LEU A 337 19.23 -2.83 -0.85
N ILE A 338 19.38 -3.73 0.12
CA ILE A 338 19.77 -5.13 -0.12
C ILE A 338 18.70 -5.86 -0.94
N THR A 339 17.43 -5.77 -0.51
CA THR A 339 16.32 -6.44 -1.22
C THR A 339 16.12 -5.89 -2.62
N THR A 340 16.21 -4.57 -2.81
CA THR A 340 16.16 -3.98 -4.17
C THR A 340 17.34 -4.45 -5.03
N GLY A 341 18.54 -4.59 -4.47
CA GLY A 341 19.68 -5.16 -5.18
C GLY A 341 19.41 -6.60 -5.66
N ILE A 342 18.86 -7.44 -4.79
CA ILE A 342 18.48 -8.82 -5.12
C ILE A 342 17.44 -8.85 -6.25
N MET A 343 16.39 -8.02 -6.18
CA MET A 343 15.37 -7.91 -7.23
C MET A 343 15.98 -7.40 -8.54
N THR A 344 16.86 -6.40 -8.49
CA THR A 344 17.54 -5.84 -9.66
C THR A 344 18.35 -6.92 -10.40
N VAL A 345 19.12 -7.72 -9.68
CA VAL A 345 19.89 -8.83 -10.26
C VAL A 345 18.95 -9.90 -10.83
N SER A 346 17.90 -10.25 -10.10
CA SER A 346 16.95 -11.29 -10.50
C SER A 346 16.25 -10.95 -11.82
N ILE A 347 15.68 -9.75 -11.91
CA ILE A 347 14.96 -9.30 -13.11
C ILE A 347 15.90 -9.01 -14.29
N PHE A 348 17.14 -8.60 -14.02
CA PHE A 348 18.18 -8.45 -15.05
C PHE A 348 18.54 -9.81 -15.67
N VAL A 349 18.74 -10.85 -14.85
CA VAL A 349 19.02 -12.21 -15.34
C VAL A 349 17.85 -12.73 -16.19
N VAL A 350 16.61 -12.50 -15.77
CA VAL A 350 15.42 -12.85 -16.57
C VAL A 350 15.42 -12.14 -17.92
N GLY A 351 15.79 -10.85 -17.96
CA GLY A 351 15.98 -10.09 -19.19
C GLY A 351 17.03 -10.71 -20.12
N CYS A 352 18.19 -11.11 -19.57
CA CYS A 352 19.26 -11.78 -20.31
C CYS A 352 18.82 -13.11 -20.92
N LEU A 353 18.01 -13.89 -20.18
CA LEU A 353 17.46 -15.16 -20.67
C LEU A 353 16.46 -14.98 -21.83
N GLY A 354 15.94 -13.76 -22.02
CA GLY A 354 15.11 -13.40 -23.17
C GLY A 354 15.88 -13.03 -24.44
N ILE A 355 17.21 -12.86 -24.39
CA ILE A 355 18.03 -12.45 -25.55
C ILE A 355 18.00 -13.47 -26.70
N PRO A 356 18.18 -14.79 -26.46
CA PRO A 356 18.25 -15.77 -27.54
C PRO A 356 16.99 -15.82 -28.43
N GLY A 357 15.86 -15.31 -27.95
CA GLY A 357 14.58 -15.33 -28.66
C GLY A 357 13.99 -16.74 -28.78
N GLY A 358 12.74 -16.81 -29.24
CA GLY A 358 12.01 -18.08 -29.39
C GLY A 358 11.37 -18.59 -28.09
N GLN A 359 10.85 -19.82 -28.14
CA GLN A 359 10.24 -20.46 -26.97
C GLN A 359 11.33 -20.85 -25.96
N PRO A 360 11.21 -20.45 -24.68
CA PRO A 360 12.19 -20.80 -23.67
C PRO A 360 12.27 -22.32 -23.52
N SER A 361 13.50 -22.86 -23.49
CA SER A 361 13.70 -24.27 -23.16
C SER A 361 13.22 -24.57 -21.73
N GLU A 362 12.94 -25.83 -21.43
CA GLU A 362 12.52 -26.24 -20.09
C GLU A 362 13.52 -25.79 -19.00
N THR A 363 14.83 -25.87 -19.29
CA THR A 363 15.89 -25.38 -18.40
C THR A 363 15.81 -23.87 -18.18
N VAL A 364 15.62 -23.09 -19.25
CA VAL A 364 15.48 -21.64 -19.15
C VAL A 364 14.23 -21.27 -18.34
N GLY A 365 13.12 -21.95 -18.56
CA GLY A 365 11.89 -21.76 -17.78
C GLY A 365 12.11 -22.03 -16.28
N LYS A 366 12.83 -23.10 -15.91
CA LYS A 366 13.14 -23.43 -14.50
C LYS A 366 14.01 -22.37 -13.84
N VAL A 367 14.98 -21.82 -14.57
CA VAL A 367 15.82 -20.72 -14.07
C VAL A 367 15.00 -19.46 -13.88
N ILE A 368 14.15 -19.07 -14.84
CA ILE A 368 13.25 -17.91 -14.72
C ILE A 368 12.36 -18.05 -13.48
N ILE A 369 11.75 -19.21 -13.25
CA ILE A 369 10.88 -19.45 -12.09
C ILE A 369 11.65 -19.37 -10.77
N SER A 370 12.87 -19.87 -10.71
CA SER A 370 13.72 -19.71 -9.52
C SER A 370 13.95 -18.24 -9.18
N PHE A 371 14.26 -17.41 -10.18
CA PHE A 371 14.44 -15.96 -9.98
C PHE A 371 13.13 -15.24 -9.66
N VAL A 372 11.99 -15.69 -10.21
CA VAL A 372 10.64 -15.20 -9.85
C VAL A 372 10.41 -15.40 -8.34
N ILE A 373 10.71 -16.59 -7.80
CA ILE A 373 10.52 -16.89 -6.38
C ILE A 373 11.46 -16.03 -5.52
N ILE A 374 12.74 -15.89 -5.91
CA ILE A 374 13.71 -15.04 -5.20
C ILE A 374 13.20 -13.59 -5.13
N GLU A 375 12.68 -13.07 -6.23
CA GLU A 375 12.14 -11.72 -6.28
C GLU A 375 10.90 -11.56 -5.39
N ILE A 376 9.95 -12.48 -5.46
CA ILE A 376 8.74 -12.46 -4.62
C ILE A 376 9.12 -12.49 -3.14
N VAL A 377 10.12 -13.31 -2.76
CA VAL A 377 10.61 -13.38 -1.37
C VAL A 377 11.28 -12.05 -0.98
N ALA A 378 12.19 -11.51 -1.79
CA ALA A 378 12.87 -10.25 -1.49
C ALA A 378 11.88 -9.08 -1.39
N PHE A 379 10.91 -9.00 -2.29
CA PHE A 379 9.86 -7.99 -2.30
C PHE A 379 8.99 -8.07 -1.04
N ASN A 380 8.46 -9.25 -0.73
CA ASN A 380 7.54 -9.42 0.40
C ASN A 380 8.23 -9.33 1.76
N PHE A 381 9.54 -9.57 1.82
CA PHE A 381 10.30 -9.41 3.06
C PHE A 381 10.56 -7.94 3.40
N ALA A 382 10.53 -7.04 2.41
CA ALA A 382 10.81 -5.62 2.60
C ALA A 382 9.72 -4.73 1.99
N TRP A 383 9.73 -4.53 0.67
CA TRP A 383 8.88 -3.55 -0.02
C TRP A 383 7.39 -3.71 0.20
N GLY A 384 6.88 -4.95 0.18
CA GLY A 384 5.46 -5.23 0.41
C GLY A 384 4.95 -4.55 1.69
N PRO A 385 5.44 -4.96 2.87
CA PRO A 385 5.01 -4.35 4.12
C PRO A 385 5.62 -2.96 4.39
N LEU A 386 6.90 -2.73 4.07
CA LEU A 386 7.57 -1.47 4.41
C LEU A 386 7.16 -0.28 3.54
N GLY A 387 6.72 -0.49 2.30
CA GLY A 387 6.29 0.61 1.43
C GLY A 387 5.14 1.39 2.06
N TRP A 388 4.12 0.68 2.56
CA TRP A 388 2.97 1.27 3.27
C TRP A 388 3.35 1.89 4.62
N THR A 389 4.23 1.22 5.36
CA THR A 389 4.75 1.72 6.64
C THR A 389 5.53 3.02 6.47
N ILE A 390 6.48 3.07 5.53
CA ILE A 390 7.28 4.27 5.28
C ILE A 390 6.39 5.40 4.78
N ALA A 391 5.49 5.12 3.85
CA ALA A 391 4.59 6.14 3.32
C ALA A 391 3.78 6.82 4.44
N SER A 392 3.27 6.07 5.41
CA SER A 392 2.48 6.62 6.52
C SER A 392 3.35 7.29 7.59
N GLU A 393 4.58 6.83 7.79
CA GLU A 393 5.56 7.44 8.70
C GLU A 393 6.16 8.74 8.16
N MET A 394 6.25 8.90 6.83
CA MET A 394 6.70 10.15 6.19
C MET A 394 5.59 11.20 6.10
N ALA A 395 4.33 10.78 6.17
CA ALA A 395 3.17 11.68 6.19
C ALA A 395 2.98 12.27 7.60
N VAL A 396 3.60 13.43 7.85
CA VAL A 396 3.65 14.07 9.18
C VAL A 396 3.31 15.57 9.13
N GLY A 397 2.90 16.12 10.27
CA GLY A 397 2.51 17.53 10.41
C GLY A 397 1.05 17.80 10.00
N ARG A 398 0.74 19.08 9.74
CA ARG A 398 -0.63 19.54 9.45
C ARG A 398 -1.27 18.89 8.23
N ASN A 399 -0.56 18.78 7.09
CA ASN A 399 -1.12 18.18 5.86
C ASN A 399 -0.95 16.65 5.78
N ARG A 400 -0.67 15.95 6.89
CA ARG A 400 -0.49 14.48 6.96
C ARG A 400 -1.52 13.71 6.14
N ASN A 401 -2.82 14.00 6.31
CA ASN A 401 -3.88 13.28 5.61
C ASN A 401 -3.83 13.51 4.09
N LYS A 402 -3.56 14.75 3.65
CA LYS A 402 -3.45 15.12 2.24
C LYS A 402 -2.19 14.51 1.59
N ILE A 403 -1.05 14.55 2.28
CA ILE A 403 0.21 13.93 1.84
C ILE A 403 0.00 12.43 1.60
N TYR A 404 -0.58 11.74 2.58
CA TYR A 404 -0.79 10.30 2.46
C TYR A 404 -1.84 9.94 1.39
N ALA A 405 -2.89 10.75 1.25
CA ALA A 405 -3.86 10.59 0.15
C ALA A 405 -3.19 10.70 -1.23
N VAL A 406 -2.30 11.67 -1.44
CA VAL A 406 -1.53 11.80 -2.68
C VAL A 406 -0.59 10.60 -2.88
N ALA A 407 0.02 10.10 -1.81
CA ALA A 407 0.86 8.90 -1.89
C ALA A 407 0.06 7.69 -2.38
N VAL A 408 -1.12 7.44 -1.80
CA VAL A 408 -1.98 6.31 -2.18
C VAL A 408 -2.61 6.53 -3.56
N ALA A 409 -2.96 7.75 -3.93
CA ALA A 409 -3.37 8.06 -5.30
C ALA A 409 -2.26 7.73 -6.31
N SER A 410 -1.02 8.11 -6.00
CA SER A 410 0.16 7.82 -6.83
C SER A 410 0.42 6.31 -6.95
N PHE A 411 0.17 5.57 -5.88
CA PHE A 411 0.18 4.10 -5.89
C PHE A 411 -0.77 3.54 -6.94
N TRP A 412 -2.05 3.90 -6.90
CA TRP A 412 -3.06 3.36 -7.82
C TRP A 412 -2.79 3.73 -9.28
N ILE A 413 -2.34 4.97 -9.53
CA ILE A 413 -1.91 5.40 -10.86
C ILE A 413 -0.74 4.53 -11.36
N THR A 414 0.23 4.25 -10.48
CA THR A 414 1.41 3.44 -10.83
C THR A 414 1.04 1.98 -11.07
N VAL A 415 0.15 1.40 -10.26
CA VAL A 415 -0.41 0.05 -10.48
C VAL A 415 -1.09 -0.02 -11.83
N TRP A 416 -2.00 0.92 -12.11
CA TRP A 416 -2.70 0.95 -13.40
C TRP A 416 -1.72 1.09 -14.57
N ALA A 417 -0.78 2.03 -14.51
CA ALA A 417 0.19 2.26 -15.58
C ALA A 417 1.08 1.03 -15.83
N THR A 418 1.57 0.38 -14.78
CA THR A 418 2.40 -0.83 -14.90
C THR A 418 1.59 -1.98 -15.49
N VAL A 419 0.42 -2.31 -14.92
CA VAL A 419 -0.41 -3.42 -15.40
C VAL A 419 -0.91 -3.19 -16.83
N PHE A 420 -1.31 -1.96 -17.16
CA PHE A 420 -1.81 -1.61 -18.48
C PHE A 420 -0.72 -1.76 -19.56
N THR A 421 0.51 -1.34 -19.27
CA THR A 421 1.61 -1.35 -20.25
C THR A 421 2.28 -2.72 -20.41
N LEU A 422 2.21 -3.59 -19.40
CA LEU A 422 2.87 -4.91 -19.39
C LEU A 422 2.60 -5.76 -20.65
N PRO A 423 1.34 -5.99 -21.08
CA PRO A 423 1.06 -6.80 -22.27
C PRO A 423 1.61 -6.17 -23.55
N TYR A 424 1.53 -4.84 -23.69
CA TYR A 424 2.04 -4.14 -24.87
C TYR A 424 3.57 -4.24 -24.95
N LEU A 425 4.27 -4.11 -23.83
CA LEU A 425 5.71 -4.29 -23.78
C LEU A 425 6.11 -5.73 -24.15
N TYR A 426 5.39 -6.71 -23.62
CA TYR A 426 5.73 -8.12 -23.83
C TYR A 426 5.40 -8.58 -25.26
N TYR A 427 4.18 -8.32 -25.73
CA TYR A 427 3.65 -8.84 -26.99
C TYR A 427 3.83 -7.85 -28.15
N SER A 428 3.32 -6.62 -28.03
CA SER A 428 3.29 -5.65 -29.14
C SER A 428 4.67 -5.08 -29.48
N ALA A 429 5.49 -4.78 -28.46
CA ALA A 429 6.88 -4.38 -28.64
C ALA A 429 7.83 -5.58 -28.81
N ASN A 430 7.30 -6.80 -28.80
CA ASN A 430 8.02 -8.06 -28.98
C ASN A 430 9.27 -8.20 -28.08
N LEU A 431 9.19 -7.67 -26.85
CA LEU A 431 10.27 -7.81 -25.88
C LEU A 431 10.28 -9.20 -25.26
N GLY A 432 9.12 -9.85 -25.10
CA GLY A 432 9.03 -11.12 -24.37
C GLY A 432 9.70 -11.01 -23.00
N PRO A 433 10.55 -11.96 -22.57
CA PRO A 433 11.27 -11.85 -21.31
C PRO A 433 12.24 -10.65 -21.21
N LYS A 434 12.64 -10.03 -22.34
CA LYS A 434 13.52 -8.84 -22.36
C LYS A 434 12.87 -7.61 -21.74
N THR A 435 11.56 -7.63 -21.47
CA THR A 435 10.90 -6.64 -20.60
C THR A 435 11.58 -6.53 -19.23
N GLY A 436 12.28 -7.57 -18.78
CA GLY A 436 13.09 -7.53 -17.57
C GLY A 436 14.08 -6.35 -17.54
N PHE A 437 14.69 -5.98 -18.68
CA PHE A 437 15.61 -4.84 -18.76
C PHE A 437 14.94 -3.48 -18.48
N VAL A 438 13.68 -3.32 -18.88
CA VAL A 438 12.90 -2.10 -18.60
C VAL A 438 12.74 -1.95 -17.09
N TYR A 439 12.33 -3.02 -16.42
CA TYR A 439 12.15 -3.02 -14.98
C TYR A 439 13.48 -3.02 -14.21
N THR A 440 14.57 -3.56 -14.75
CA THR A 440 15.92 -3.34 -14.19
C THR A 440 16.24 -1.84 -14.13
N GLY A 441 15.95 -1.10 -15.20
CA GLY A 441 16.08 0.36 -15.22
C GLY A 441 15.26 1.05 -14.13
N LEU A 442 14.01 0.63 -13.96
CA LEU A 442 13.14 1.15 -12.90
C LEU A 442 13.62 0.77 -11.49
N CYS A 443 14.24 -0.40 -11.30
CA CYS A 443 14.87 -0.77 -10.03
C CYS A 443 16.01 0.19 -9.65
N PHE A 444 16.77 0.74 -10.60
CA PHE A 444 17.76 1.79 -10.30
C PHE A 444 17.11 3.10 -9.84
N VAL A 445 15.93 3.44 -10.37
CA VAL A 445 15.13 4.57 -9.87
C VAL A 445 14.70 4.30 -8.43
N THR A 446 14.22 3.08 -8.14
CA THR A 446 13.88 2.65 -6.77
C THR A 446 15.08 2.70 -5.83
N LEU A 447 16.27 2.24 -6.24
CA LEU A 447 17.51 2.35 -5.45
C LEU A 447 17.87 3.81 -5.15
N THR A 448 17.74 4.69 -6.15
CA THR A 448 17.99 6.12 -6.00
C THR A 448 17.04 6.74 -4.98
N TYR A 449 15.75 6.42 -5.07
CA TYR A 449 14.76 6.84 -4.09
C TYR A 449 15.11 6.36 -2.68
N VAL A 450 15.43 5.08 -2.48
CA VAL A 450 15.82 4.56 -1.15
C VAL A 450 17.06 5.26 -0.61
N TYR A 451 18.03 5.56 -1.49
CA TYR A 451 19.27 6.18 -1.06
C TYR A 451 19.08 7.62 -0.54
N PHE A 452 18.23 8.42 -1.21
CA PHE A 452 18.06 9.85 -0.91
C PHE A 452 16.85 10.18 -0.03
N CYS A 453 15.76 9.40 -0.12
CA CYS A 453 14.48 9.75 0.48
C CYS A 453 14.09 8.87 1.68
N VAL A 454 14.71 7.71 1.88
CA VAL A 454 14.38 6.83 3.01
C VAL A 454 15.31 7.08 4.19
N GLY A 455 14.73 7.56 5.29
CA GLY A 455 15.40 7.75 6.58
C GLY A 455 15.08 6.65 7.59
N GLU A 456 15.93 6.51 8.61
CA GLU A 456 15.65 5.59 9.74
C GLU A 456 14.79 6.31 10.78
N VAL A 457 13.63 5.71 11.09
CA VAL A 457 12.60 6.29 11.97
C VAL A 457 12.13 5.31 13.06
N THR A 458 12.77 4.14 13.16
CA THR A 458 12.42 3.14 14.18
C THR A 458 12.52 3.73 15.58
N GLY A 459 11.43 3.63 16.35
CA GLY A 459 11.35 4.15 17.71
C GLY A 459 11.24 5.67 17.82
N ARG A 460 11.02 6.39 16.70
CA ARG A 460 10.83 7.84 16.71
C ARG A 460 9.39 8.24 16.89
N SER A 461 9.15 9.37 17.53
CA SER A 461 7.83 10.01 17.54
C SER A 461 7.53 10.63 16.17
N ILE A 462 6.25 10.87 15.87
CA ILE A 462 5.86 11.50 14.60
C ILE A 462 6.30 12.97 14.57
N GLU A 463 6.33 13.58 15.75
CA GLU A 463 6.75 14.95 16.03
C GLU A 463 8.26 15.11 15.78
N GLU A 464 9.09 14.12 16.16
CA GLU A 464 10.52 14.09 15.82
C GLU A 464 10.76 14.02 14.31
N ILE A 465 10.01 13.15 13.61
CA ILE A 465 10.10 13.01 12.16
C ILE A 465 9.69 14.31 11.47
N ASN A 466 8.61 14.96 11.93
CA ASN A 466 8.19 16.26 11.44
C ASN A 466 9.28 17.33 11.65
N GLY A 467 9.93 17.31 12.81
CA GLY A 467 11.10 18.15 13.09
C GLY A 467 12.23 17.95 12.10
N PHE A 468 12.57 16.69 11.74
CA PHE A 468 13.63 16.43 10.75
C PHE A 468 13.35 17.04 9.37
N PHE A 469 12.08 17.07 8.95
CA PHE A 469 11.68 17.73 7.71
C PHE A 469 11.81 19.25 7.80
N ARG A 470 11.35 19.84 8.91
CA ARG A 470 11.43 21.29 9.19
C ARG A 470 12.88 21.78 9.25
N ASP A 471 13.74 21.01 9.92
CA ASP A 471 15.16 21.31 10.10
C ASP A 471 15.98 21.04 8.82
N GLY A 472 15.34 20.58 7.73
CA GLY A 472 16.00 20.31 6.46
C GLY A 472 16.96 19.10 6.48
N ILE A 473 17.01 18.33 7.57
CA ILE A 473 18.00 17.27 7.77
C ILE A 473 17.88 16.20 6.67
N PRO A 474 18.96 15.87 5.94
CA PRO A 474 18.92 14.81 4.93
C PRO A 474 18.53 13.46 5.54
N ALA A 475 17.67 12.69 4.87
CA ALA A 475 17.13 11.40 5.36
C ALA A 475 18.23 10.44 5.86
N ARG A 476 19.39 10.49 5.19
CA ARG A 476 20.58 9.68 5.48
C ARG A 476 21.16 9.91 6.88
N HIS A 477 20.90 11.06 7.48
CA HIS A 477 21.44 11.47 8.77
C HIS A 477 20.45 11.31 9.93
N TRP A 478 19.21 10.90 9.68
CA TRP A 478 18.18 10.77 10.72
C TRP A 478 18.56 9.76 11.81
N LYS A 479 19.24 8.67 11.43
CA LYS A 479 19.76 7.68 12.39
C LYS A 479 20.72 8.28 13.42
N LYS A 480 21.47 9.33 13.05
CA LYS A 480 22.49 9.97 13.90
C LYS A 480 21.92 11.07 14.81
N GLN A 481 20.65 11.43 14.65
CA GLN A 481 20.03 12.48 15.46
C GLN A 481 19.77 11.97 16.89
N PRO A 482 19.86 12.80 17.93
CA PRO A 482 19.52 12.39 19.30
C PRO A 482 18.02 12.08 19.43
N PHE A 483 17.65 11.17 20.33
CA PHE A 483 16.25 10.93 20.72
C PHE A 483 15.73 12.09 21.57
N GLY A 484 14.47 12.46 21.40
CA GLY A 484 13.84 13.57 22.11
C GLY A 484 14.06 13.49 23.62
N GLY A 485 14.85 14.44 24.17
CA GLY A 485 15.27 14.49 25.57
C GLY A 485 16.71 14.97 25.75
N GLU A 486 17.58 14.74 24.76
CA GLU A 486 18.92 15.33 24.70
C GLU A 486 18.87 16.60 23.83
N ALA A 487 19.37 17.72 24.35
CA ALA A 487 19.29 19.03 23.70
C ALA A 487 19.82 18.96 22.25
N ARG A 488 18.97 19.32 21.28
CA ARG A 488 19.39 19.54 19.89
C ARG A 488 20.14 20.88 19.86
N SER A 489 21.46 20.83 19.72
CA SER A 489 22.23 22.00 19.30
C SER A 489 21.75 22.41 17.90
N PRO A 490 21.49 23.70 17.62
CA PRO A 490 21.15 24.13 16.28
C PRO A 490 22.28 23.76 15.30
N PRO A 491 21.96 23.47 14.03
CA PRO A 491 22.97 23.18 13.04
C PRO A 491 23.89 24.39 12.87
N ASP A 492 25.21 24.18 12.93
CA ASP A 492 26.21 25.15 12.50
C ASP A 492 25.94 25.51 11.04
N VAL A 493 25.32 26.66 10.83
CA VAL A 493 25.30 27.32 9.52
C VAL A 493 26.72 27.84 9.32
N SER A 494 27.57 27.02 8.70
CA SER A 494 28.84 27.51 8.16
C SER A 494 28.50 28.54 7.08
N VAL A 495 28.57 29.82 7.47
CA VAL A 495 28.64 30.94 6.55
C VAL A 495 29.83 30.66 5.64
N VAL A 496 29.55 30.42 4.36
CA VAL A 496 30.57 30.41 3.32
C VAL A 496 31.04 31.85 3.20
N GLU A 497 32.10 32.21 3.94
CA GLU A 497 32.84 33.44 3.73
C GLU A 497 33.40 33.42 2.30
N VAL A 498 32.85 34.31 1.47
CA VAL A 498 33.41 34.63 0.16
C VAL A 498 34.69 35.41 0.39
N GLN A 499 35.83 34.71 0.43
CA GLN A 499 37.14 35.35 0.30
C GLN A 499 37.34 35.79 -1.16
N GLY A 500 37.18 37.09 -1.40
CA GLY A 500 37.39 37.73 -2.70
C GLY A 500 38.12 39.07 -2.55
N GLN A 501 39.44 38.99 -2.36
CA GLN A 501 40.49 39.93 -2.78
C GLN A 501 40.23 41.46 -2.72
N GLU A 502 40.78 42.12 -1.69
CA GLU A 502 41.35 43.47 -1.81
C GLU A 502 42.88 43.34 -1.76
N LYS A 503 43.53 43.47 -2.93
CA LYS A 503 44.96 43.79 -3.03
C LYS A 503 45.08 45.28 -3.30
N VAL A 504 45.42 46.02 -2.25
CA VAL A 504 46.00 47.36 -2.36
C VAL A 504 47.47 47.19 -2.76
N THR A 505 47.85 47.72 -3.91
CA THR A 505 49.26 48.04 -4.24
C THR A 505 49.35 49.50 -4.62
N ASN A 506 50.05 50.25 -3.77
CA ASN A 506 50.68 51.52 -4.10
C ASN A 506 51.71 51.29 -5.21
N HIS A 507 51.46 51.81 -6.42
CA HIS A 507 52.33 52.74 -7.14
C HIS A 507 51.75 53.10 -8.51
#